data_AF-A0A1G5GZE4-F1
#
_entry.id   AF-A0A1G5GZE4-F1
#
_cell.length_a   1.000
_cell.length_b   1.000
_cell.length_c   1.000
_cell.angle_alpha   90.00
_cell.angle_beta   90.00
_cell.angle_gamma   90.00
#
_symmetry.space_group_name_H-M   'P 1'
#
loop_
_entity.id
_entity.type
_entity.pdbx_description
1 polymer ?
#
loop_
_entity_poly.entity_id
_entity_poly.type
_entity_poly.pdbx_seq_one_letter_code
_entity_poly.pdbx_strand_id
1 'polypeptide(L)'
;MSVSFSGNISRVANVSRRERKRQQTADHLADTAWTLFCDHGFEAVTMEAIAEAADVAKATLYKHFPVKEALLRHRFHRELADELPALLAELDTRPTITERLHEFFRHSAGWSVSHRDYLPHYLRFCLGEVGMRDAPERQSGLNTVFANLIAAGQLSGEFSSGQDAALLAHYLQFLHLATLLRWLNIPGLDLSAEFDRMLELFLHGLGTE
;
A
#
# COMPACT_ATOMS: atom_id res chain seq x y z
N MET A 1 -7.17 20.68 24.25
CA MET A 1 -5.92 20.23 24.89
C MET A 1 -5.00 19.73 23.79
N SER A 2 -3.90 20.43 23.58
CA SER A 2 -2.88 20.14 22.58
C SER A 2 -2.04 18.95 23.02
N VAL A 3 -2.10 17.84 22.27
CA VAL A 3 -1.21 16.69 22.48
C VAL A 3 0.13 17.03 21.84
N SER A 4 1.09 17.39 22.68
CA SER A 4 2.46 17.72 22.28
C SER A 4 3.19 16.47 21.79
N PHE A 5 3.48 16.43 20.49
CA PHE A 5 4.34 15.44 19.85
C PHE A 5 5.81 15.78 20.15
N SER A 6 6.29 15.46 21.36
CA SER A 6 7.67 15.72 21.75
C SER A 6 8.26 14.52 22.48
N GLY A 7 8.91 13.64 21.71
CA GLY A 7 9.60 12.49 22.27
C GLY A 7 10.15 11.47 21.26
N ASN A 8 10.89 11.89 20.23
CA ASN A 8 12.05 11.14 19.67
C ASN A 8 12.70 11.81 18.42
N ILE A 9 12.97 13.12 18.45
CA ILE A 9 13.79 13.78 17.40
C ILE A 9 15.27 13.62 17.73
N SER A 10 15.77 12.38 17.76
CA SER A 10 17.21 12.08 17.93
C SER A 10 17.59 10.68 17.44
N ARG A 11 17.24 10.34 16.18
CA ARG A 11 17.98 9.35 15.38
C ARG A 11 17.57 9.32 13.90
N VAL A 12 17.68 10.46 13.20
CA VAL A 12 17.80 10.38 11.73
C VAL A 12 19.21 9.86 11.45
N ALA A 13 19.33 8.55 11.30
CA ALA A 13 20.57 7.93 10.84
C ALA A 13 20.96 8.60 9.52
N ASN A 14 22.17 9.16 9.47
CA ASN A 14 22.70 9.84 8.31
C ASN A 14 22.87 8.80 7.17
N VAL A 15 21.86 8.66 6.31
CA VAL A 15 21.81 7.66 5.24
C VAL A 15 23.10 7.77 4.43
N SER A 16 23.91 6.71 4.38
CA SER A 16 25.23 6.79 3.75
C SER A 16 25.12 7.20 2.28
N ARG A 17 26.16 7.86 1.73
CA ARG A 17 26.22 8.20 0.29
C ARG A 17 26.00 6.97 -0.60
N ARG A 18 26.48 5.81 -0.15
CA ARG A 18 26.29 4.52 -0.84
C ARG A 18 24.82 4.10 -0.87
N GLU A 19 24.11 4.27 0.23
CA GLU A 19 22.69 3.92 0.34
C GLU A 19 21.83 4.85 -0.52
N ARG A 20 22.09 6.16 -0.47
CA ARG A 20 21.40 7.12 -1.37
C ARG A 20 21.61 6.79 -2.84
N LYS A 21 22.84 6.46 -3.24
CA LYS A 21 23.14 6.03 -4.62
C LYS A 21 22.40 4.74 -4.98
N ARG A 22 22.35 3.77 -4.07
CA ARG A 22 21.61 2.52 -4.26
C ARG A 22 20.12 2.78 -4.50
N GLN A 23 19.51 3.64 -3.67
CA GLN A 23 18.11 4.02 -3.79
C GLN A 23 17.83 4.75 -5.11
N GLN A 24 18.66 5.75 -5.47
CA GLN A 24 18.54 6.46 -6.75
C GLN A 24 18.63 5.53 -7.95
N THR A 25 19.51 4.52 -7.91
CA THR A 25 19.58 3.50 -8.96
C THR A 25 18.31 2.64 -8.98
N ALA A 26 17.81 2.21 -7.82
CA ALA A 26 16.58 1.42 -7.75
C ALA A 26 15.37 2.20 -8.30
N ASP A 27 15.27 3.49 -7.97
CA ASP A 27 14.25 4.40 -8.45
C ASP A 27 14.30 4.56 -9.97
N HIS A 28 15.49 4.86 -10.52
CA HIS A 28 15.69 4.96 -11.98
C HIS A 28 15.26 3.70 -12.75
N LEU A 29 15.63 2.53 -12.23
CA LEU A 29 15.26 1.25 -12.85
C LEU A 29 13.73 1.03 -12.80
N ALA A 30 13.10 1.32 -11.67
CA ALA A 30 11.66 1.17 -11.50
C ALA A 30 10.86 2.15 -12.38
N ASP A 31 11.34 3.39 -12.54
CA ASP A 31 10.71 4.41 -13.37
C ASP A 31 10.85 4.12 -14.87
N THR A 32 12.01 3.61 -15.29
CA THR A 32 12.23 3.16 -16.65
C THR A 32 11.33 1.97 -16.98
N ALA A 33 11.25 0.99 -16.07
CA ALA A 33 10.35 -0.15 -16.21
C ALA A 33 8.89 0.29 -16.30
N TRP A 34 8.46 1.21 -15.43
CA TRP A 34 7.10 1.75 -15.44
C TRP A 34 6.74 2.39 -16.78
N THR A 35 7.63 3.20 -17.34
CA THR A 35 7.43 3.83 -18.66
C THR A 35 7.22 2.78 -19.75
N LEU A 36 8.08 1.75 -19.79
CA LEU A 36 7.93 0.65 -20.74
C LEU A 36 6.64 -0.13 -20.53
N PHE A 37 6.23 -0.36 -19.27
CA PHE A 37 4.96 -1.02 -18.98
C PHE A 37 3.77 -0.23 -19.50
N CYS A 38 3.77 1.11 -19.33
CA CYS A 38 2.73 1.99 -19.88
C CYS A 38 2.70 1.98 -21.41
N ASP A 39 3.85 1.97 -22.06
CA ASP A 39 3.95 2.10 -23.52
C ASP A 39 3.68 0.78 -24.26
N HIS A 40 4.03 -0.35 -23.66
CA HIS A 40 4.05 -1.66 -24.34
C HIS A 40 3.20 -2.73 -23.64
N GLY A 41 2.68 -2.45 -22.45
CA GLY A 41 1.96 -3.40 -21.61
C GLY A 41 2.91 -4.27 -20.79
N PHE A 42 2.48 -4.60 -19.56
CA PHE A 42 3.29 -5.33 -18.59
C PHE A 42 3.83 -6.67 -19.11
N GLU A 43 3.04 -7.41 -19.89
CA GLU A 43 3.43 -8.74 -20.35
C GLU A 43 4.45 -8.75 -21.50
N ALA A 44 4.45 -7.70 -22.34
CA ALA A 44 5.38 -7.61 -23.47
C ALA A 44 6.79 -7.18 -23.05
N VAL A 45 6.93 -6.53 -21.89
CA VAL A 45 8.21 -5.98 -21.43
C VAL A 45 9.04 -7.06 -20.73
N THR A 46 10.30 -7.18 -21.16
CA THR A 46 11.29 -8.11 -20.58
C THR A 46 12.29 -7.39 -19.68
N MET A 47 12.95 -8.14 -18.79
CA MET A 47 14.05 -7.60 -17.97
C MET A 47 15.20 -7.09 -18.85
N GLU A 48 15.42 -7.71 -20.00
CA GLU A 48 16.37 -7.26 -21.01
C GLU A 48 16.05 -5.89 -21.58
N ALA A 49 14.80 -5.67 -21.99
CA ALA A 49 14.37 -4.39 -22.52
C ALA A 49 14.50 -3.28 -21.47
N ILE A 50 14.20 -3.58 -20.21
CA ILE A 50 14.37 -2.64 -19.09
C ILE A 50 15.84 -2.30 -18.87
N ALA A 51 16.73 -3.30 -18.86
CA ALA A 51 18.16 -3.08 -18.68
C ALA A 51 18.76 -2.21 -19.81
N GLU A 52 18.36 -2.49 -21.05
CA GLU A 52 18.76 -1.72 -22.24
C GLU A 52 18.26 -0.27 -22.15
N ALA A 53 16.97 -0.07 -21.87
CA ALA A 53 16.37 1.26 -21.77
C ALA A 53 16.94 2.09 -20.61
N ALA A 54 17.32 1.43 -19.51
CA ALA A 54 17.90 2.09 -18.34
C ALA A 54 19.40 2.36 -18.47
N ASP A 55 20.03 1.93 -19.56
CA ASP A 55 21.49 1.99 -19.79
C ASP A 55 22.30 1.32 -18.66
N VAL A 56 21.91 0.10 -18.30
CA VAL A 56 22.62 -0.71 -17.29
C VAL A 56 22.86 -2.13 -17.76
N ALA A 57 23.93 -2.76 -17.24
CA ALA A 57 24.13 -4.18 -17.42
C ALA A 57 22.98 -4.99 -16.77
N LYS A 58 22.55 -6.08 -17.41
CA LYS A 58 21.53 -7.01 -16.86
C LYS A 58 21.85 -7.45 -15.43
N ALA A 59 23.12 -7.77 -15.16
CA ALA A 59 23.56 -8.17 -13.82
C ALA A 59 23.32 -7.09 -12.75
N THR A 60 23.39 -5.82 -13.12
CA THR A 60 23.05 -4.69 -12.25
C THR A 60 21.55 -4.68 -11.97
N LEU A 61 20.71 -4.80 -13.00
CA LEU A 61 19.26 -4.86 -12.82
C LEU A 61 18.86 -6.04 -11.92
N TYR A 62 19.32 -7.25 -12.21
CA TYR A 62 19.01 -8.45 -11.41
C TYR A 62 19.51 -8.39 -9.97
N LYS A 63 20.60 -7.65 -9.71
CA LYS A 63 21.09 -7.40 -8.35
C LYS A 63 20.13 -6.54 -7.53
N HIS A 64 19.42 -5.62 -8.18
CA HIS A 64 18.42 -4.77 -7.53
C HIS A 64 17.05 -5.46 -7.49
N PHE A 65 16.64 -6.08 -8.59
CA PHE A 65 15.30 -6.63 -8.78
C PHE A 65 15.38 -8.00 -9.46
N PRO A 66 15.00 -9.09 -8.77
CA PRO A 66 15.11 -10.43 -9.34
C PRO A 66 14.11 -10.69 -10.48
N VAL A 67 12.98 -9.97 -10.49
CA VAL A 67 11.87 -10.13 -11.45
C VAL A 67 11.20 -8.78 -11.73
N LYS A 68 10.46 -8.67 -12.84
CA LYS A 68 9.82 -7.41 -13.27
C LYS A 68 8.73 -6.93 -12.30
N GLU A 69 8.05 -7.84 -11.61
CA GLU A 69 7.06 -7.55 -10.58
C GLU A 69 7.67 -6.82 -9.38
N ALA A 70 8.95 -7.07 -9.08
CA ALA A 70 9.64 -6.40 -7.98
C ALA A 70 9.89 -4.91 -8.29
N LEU A 71 10.08 -4.55 -9.56
CA LEU A 71 10.15 -3.16 -10.02
C LEU A 71 8.79 -2.48 -9.86
N LEU A 72 7.72 -3.16 -10.26
CA LEU A 72 6.34 -2.67 -10.12
C LEU A 72 6.00 -2.41 -8.64
N ARG A 73 6.31 -3.37 -7.75
CA ARG A 73 6.13 -3.20 -6.30
C ARG A 73 6.89 -1.98 -5.78
N HIS A 74 8.16 -1.83 -6.15
CA HIS A 74 8.98 -0.69 -5.72
C HIS A 74 8.36 0.64 -6.16
N ARG A 75 7.94 0.73 -7.43
CA ARG A 75 7.29 1.92 -8.00
C ARG A 75 6.00 2.26 -7.27
N PHE A 76 5.14 1.28 -6.98
CA PHE A 76 3.88 1.48 -6.27
C PHE A 76 4.07 1.84 -4.80
N HIS A 77 5.02 1.20 -4.11
CA HIS A 77 5.33 1.53 -2.72
C HIS A 77 5.85 2.95 -2.60
N ARG A 78 6.69 3.39 -3.54
CA ARG A 78 7.18 4.77 -3.57
C ARG A 78 6.04 5.77 -3.83
N GLU A 79 5.17 5.50 -4.81
CA GLU A 79 4.00 6.33 -5.10
C GLU A 79 3.11 6.52 -3.87
N LEU A 80 2.72 5.41 -3.24
CA LEU A 80 1.87 5.43 -2.06
C LEU A 80 2.56 6.14 -0.89
N ALA A 81 3.88 5.99 -0.74
CA ALA A 81 4.64 6.68 0.29
C ALA A 81 4.72 8.20 0.07
N ASP A 82 4.83 8.64 -1.20
CA ASP A 82 4.86 10.05 -1.58
C ASP A 82 3.49 10.72 -1.37
N GLU A 83 2.39 9.99 -1.59
CA GLU A 83 1.01 10.46 -1.40
C GLU A 83 0.52 10.40 0.06
N LEU A 84 1.08 9.48 0.86
CA LEU A 84 0.61 9.21 2.23
C LEU A 84 0.52 10.46 3.13
N PRO A 85 1.48 11.41 3.14
CA PRO A 85 1.37 12.60 3.98
C PRO A 85 0.15 13.48 3.64
N ALA A 86 -0.15 13.63 2.35
CA ALA A 86 -1.30 14.41 1.91
C ALA A 86 -2.61 13.72 2.27
N LEU A 87 -2.68 12.39 2.08
CA LEU A 87 -3.81 11.58 2.50
C LEU A 87 -4.05 11.70 4.01
N LEU A 88 -3.02 11.53 4.85
CA LEU A 88 -3.15 11.65 6.31
C LEU A 88 -3.66 13.04 6.72
N ALA A 89 -3.17 14.10 6.09
CA ALA A 89 -3.66 15.46 6.34
C ALA A 89 -5.14 15.63 5.96
N GLU A 90 -5.58 15.01 4.86
CA GLU A 90 -6.99 15.00 4.47
C GLU A 90 -7.85 14.20 5.46
N LEU A 91 -7.41 13.03 5.90
CA LEU A 91 -8.11 12.24 6.92
C LEU A 91 -8.31 13.06 8.20
N ASP A 92 -7.31 13.83 8.62
CA ASP A 92 -7.42 14.66 9.83
C ASP A 92 -8.48 15.76 9.74
N THR A 93 -8.95 16.12 8.55
CA THR A 93 -10.08 17.05 8.37
C THR A 93 -11.44 16.43 8.67
N ARG A 94 -11.53 15.10 8.72
CA ARG A 94 -12.78 14.38 8.99
C ARG A 94 -13.06 14.29 10.50
N PRO A 95 -14.28 14.59 10.95
CA PRO A 95 -14.59 14.71 12.37
C PRO A 95 -14.63 13.36 13.10
N THR A 96 -15.04 12.29 12.43
CA THR A 96 -15.10 10.92 13.03
C THR A 96 -14.07 9.99 12.42
N ILE A 97 -13.65 8.97 13.16
CA ILE A 97 -12.72 7.95 12.67
C ILE A 97 -13.39 7.08 11.59
N THR A 98 -14.69 6.86 11.70
CA THR A 98 -15.50 6.21 10.67
C THR A 98 -15.40 6.94 9.33
N GLU A 99 -15.59 8.26 9.30
CA GLU A 99 -15.42 9.05 8.08
C GLU A 99 -13.99 9.00 7.54
N ARG A 100 -12.98 8.93 8.43
CA ARG A 100 -11.58 8.75 8.02
C ARG A 100 -11.35 7.41 7.31
N LEU A 101 -11.94 6.33 7.82
CA LEU A 101 -11.87 5.02 7.17
C LEU A 101 -12.55 5.06 5.80
N HIS A 102 -13.74 5.66 5.67
CA HIS A 102 -14.40 5.83 4.38
C HIS A 102 -13.55 6.66 3.39
N GLU A 103 -12.96 7.77 3.84
CA GLU A 103 -12.09 8.59 3.00
C GLU A 103 -10.84 7.83 2.55
N PHE A 104 -10.22 7.09 3.46
CA PHE A 104 -9.09 6.23 3.13
C PHE A 104 -9.44 5.23 2.03
N PHE A 105 -10.59 4.54 2.16
CA PHE A 105 -11.00 3.56 1.15
C PHE A 105 -11.45 4.20 -0.16
N ARG A 106 -11.99 5.42 -0.15
CA ARG A 106 -12.27 6.19 -1.36
C ARG A 106 -10.98 6.51 -2.13
N HIS A 107 -9.95 6.99 -1.42
CA HIS A 107 -8.64 7.22 -2.01
C HIS A 107 -8.04 5.91 -2.56
N SER A 108 -8.10 4.83 -1.77
CA SER A 108 -7.66 3.49 -2.21
C SER A 108 -8.39 3.02 -3.47
N ALA A 109 -9.70 3.27 -3.58
CA ALA A 109 -10.49 2.93 -4.76
C ALA A 109 -10.02 3.72 -5.98
N GLY A 110 -9.83 5.04 -5.84
CA GLY A 110 -9.33 5.90 -6.92
C GLY A 110 -7.98 5.41 -7.46
N TRP A 111 -7.02 5.16 -6.57
CA TRP A 111 -5.70 4.63 -6.92
C TRP A 111 -5.79 3.23 -7.56
N SER A 112 -6.63 2.35 -7.02
CA SER A 112 -6.79 0.98 -7.54
C SER A 112 -7.42 0.97 -8.94
N VAL A 113 -8.39 1.86 -9.19
CA VAL A 113 -9.02 2.03 -10.51
C VAL A 113 -8.00 2.54 -11.53
N SER A 114 -7.16 3.52 -11.18
CA SER A 114 -6.14 4.03 -12.10
C SER A 114 -5.03 3.02 -12.40
N HIS A 115 -4.83 2.02 -11.54
CA HIS A 115 -3.82 0.96 -11.68
C HIS A 115 -4.40 -0.40 -12.04
N ARG A 116 -5.66 -0.48 -12.47
CA ARG A 116 -6.41 -1.73 -12.66
C ARG A 116 -5.64 -2.79 -13.46
N ASP A 117 -4.98 -2.38 -14.54
CA ASP A 117 -4.30 -3.30 -15.47
C ASP A 117 -3.03 -3.93 -14.86
N TYR A 118 -2.43 -3.27 -13.87
CA TYR A 118 -1.17 -3.70 -13.24
C TYR A 118 -1.39 -4.36 -11.88
N LEU A 119 -2.51 -4.05 -11.23
CA LEU A 119 -2.83 -4.54 -9.89
C LEU A 119 -2.84 -6.08 -9.77
N PRO A 120 -3.34 -6.87 -10.74
CA PRO A 120 -3.26 -8.32 -10.69
C PRO A 120 -1.82 -8.86 -10.58
N HIS A 121 -0.87 -8.26 -11.31
CA HIS A 121 0.54 -8.66 -11.29
C HIS A 121 1.17 -8.35 -9.93
N TYR A 122 0.92 -7.13 -9.43
CA TYR A 122 1.35 -6.72 -8.09
C TYR A 122 0.81 -7.64 -6.99
N LEU A 123 -0.51 -7.89 -6.98
CA LEU A 123 -1.15 -8.73 -5.97
C LEU A 123 -0.66 -10.18 -6.04
N ARG A 124 -0.51 -10.74 -7.24
CA ARG A 124 0.02 -12.10 -7.43
C ARG A 124 1.42 -12.22 -6.85
N PHE A 125 2.27 -11.24 -7.11
CA PHE A 125 3.64 -11.21 -6.60
C PHE A 125 3.67 -11.12 -5.07
N CYS A 126 2.94 -10.18 -4.49
CA CYS A 126 2.83 -10.01 -3.03
C CYS A 126 2.29 -11.27 -2.34
N LEU A 127 1.30 -11.95 -2.95
CA LEU A 127 0.75 -13.21 -2.43
C LEU A 127 1.75 -14.38 -2.54
N GLY A 128 2.56 -14.41 -3.59
CA GLY A 128 3.60 -15.42 -3.77
C GLY A 128 4.73 -15.36 -2.73
N GLU A 129 4.92 -14.20 -2.09
CA GLU A 129 5.89 -14.01 -1.01
C GLU A 129 5.36 -14.46 0.38
N VAL A 130 4.06 -14.77 0.50
CA VAL A 130 3.45 -15.25 1.74
C VAL A 130 4.08 -16.59 2.13
N GLY A 131 4.79 -16.62 3.26
CA GLY A 131 5.51 -17.81 3.74
C GLY A 131 7.01 -17.83 3.41
N MET A 132 7.54 -16.83 2.70
CA MET A 132 8.99 -16.62 2.58
C MET A 132 9.54 -16.03 3.89
N ARG A 133 10.07 -16.91 4.75
CA ARG A 133 10.60 -16.61 6.10
C ARG A 133 11.62 -15.45 6.08
N ASP A 134 11.53 -14.64 7.14
CA ASP A 134 12.47 -13.62 7.62
C ASP A 134 12.38 -12.21 7.00
N ALA A 135 11.53 -11.36 7.59
CA ALA A 135 11.89 -10.00 7.99
C ALA A 135 10.78 -9.38 8.88
N PRO A 136 11.08 -8.94 10.12
CA PRO A 136 10.14 -8.19 10.97
C PRO A 136 9.73 -6.83 10.39
N GLU A 137 10.43 -6.34 9.37
CA GLU A 137 10.23 -5.03 8.73
C GLU A 137 9.11 -5.02 7.68
N ARG A 138 8.38 -6.13 7.50
CA ARG A 138 7.32 -6.28 6.49
C ARG A 138 5.90 -6.09 7.03
N GLN A 139 5.71 -5.34 8.11
CA GLN A 139 4.36 -4.83 8.42
C GLN A 139 3.96 -3.92 7.26
N SER A 140 3.00 -4.38 6.45
CA SER A 140 2.43 -3.59 5.35
C SER A 140 2.07 -2.21 5.87
N GLY A 141 2.50 -1.14 5.18
CA GLY A 141 2.16 0.23 5.59
C GLY A 141 0.65 0.42 5.80
N LEU A 142 -0.16 -0.31 5.02
CA LEU A 142 -1.62 -0.35 5.18
C LEU A 142 -2.06 -0.89 6.56
N ASN A 143 -1.42 -1.94 7.06
CA ASN A 143 -1.74 -2.51 8.37
C ASN A 143 -1.47 -1.48 9.48
N THR A 144 -0.34 -0.77 9.39
CA THR A 144 0.00 0.29 10.34
C THR A 144 -1.01 1.44 10.29
N VAL A 145 -1.41 1.87 9.09
CA VAL A 145 -2.45 2.91 8.93
C VAL A 145 -3.77 2.45 9.57
N PHE A 146 -4.23 1.24 9.28
CA PHE A 146 -5.45 0.69 9.87
C PHE A 146 -5.36 0.55 11.38
N ALA A 147 -4.25 0.05 11.92
CA ALA A 147 -4.06 -0.09 13.36
C ALA A 147 -4.12 1.27 14.06
N ASN A 148 -3.52 2.31 13.46
CA ASN A 148 -3.55 3.66 14.02
C ASN A 148 -4.96 4.27 13.99
N LEU A 149 -5.69 4.13 12.88
CA LEU A 149 -7.08 4.62 12.79
C LEU A 149 -7.98 3.88 13.79
N ILE A 150 -7.90 2.56 13.85
CA ILE A 150 -8.71 1.75 14.78
C ILE A 150 -8.38 2.10 16.23
N ALA A 151 -7.10 2.20 16.59
CA ALA A 151 -6.68 2.59 17.94
C ALA A 151 -7.17 4.00 18.29
N ALA A 152 -7.14 4.95 17.35
CA ALA A 152 -7.69 6.28 17.56
C ALA A 152 -9.21 6.25 17.84
N GLY A 153 -9.96 5.42 17.11
CA GLY A 153 -11.40 5.24 17.34
C GLY A 153 -11.72 4.56 18.67
N GLN A 154 -10.88 3.62 19.12
CA GLN A 154 -11.01 3.02 20.45
C GLN A 154 -10.71 4.03 21.56
N LEU A 155 -9.68 4.88 21.38
CA LEU A 155 -9.31 5.91 22.35
C LEU A 155 -10.36 7.03 22.46
N SER A 156 -11.03 7.38 21.35
CA SER A 156 -12.12 8.37 21.35
C SER A 156 -13.44 7.82 21.90
N GLY A 157 -13.55 6.49 22.06
CA GLY A 157 -14.80 5.82 22.42
C GLY A 157 -15.78 5.63 21.25
N GLU A 158 -15.36 5.93 20.03
CA GLU A 158 -16.15 5.69 18.81
C GLU A 158 -16.25 4.19 18.48
N PHE A 159 -15.18 3.43 18.74
CA PHE A 159 -15.12 1.99 18.51
C PHE A 159 -14.98 1.21 19.81
N SER A 160 -15.50 -0.03 19.82
CA SER A 160 -15.34 -0.94 20.95
C SER A 160 -13.87 -1.31 21.18
N SER A 161 -13.44 -1.25 22.43
CA SER A 161 -12.12 -1.69 22.88
C SER A 161 -12.07 -3.17 23.29
N GLY A 162 -13.07 -3.96 22.91
CA GLY A 162 -13.17 -5.38 23.27
C GLY A 162 -12.15 -6.28 22.57
N GLN A 163 -11.52 -5.81 21.49
CA GLN A 163 -10.47 -6.51 20.75
C GLN A 163 -9.28 -5.59 20.48
N ASP A 164 -8.10 -6.18 20.32
CA ASP A 164 -6.87 -5.45 20.04
C ASP A 164 -6.90 -4.78 18.65
N ALA A 165 -6.46 -3.52 18.57
CA ALA A 165 -6.46 -2.75 17.32
C ALA A 165 -5.61 -3.38 16.22
N ALA A 166 -4.49 -4.02 16.56
CA ALA A 166 -3.62 -4.66 15.56
C ALA A 166 -4.28 -5.91 14.97
N LEU A 167 -5.02 -6.68 15.79
CA LEU A 167 -5.82 -7.80 15.30
C LEU A 167 -6.93 -7.31 14.34
N LEU A 168 -7.68 -6.29 14.73
CA LEU A 168 -8.73 -5.70 13.90
C LEU A 168 -8.18 -5.14 12.59
N ALA A 169 -7.02 -4.47 12.62
CA ALA A 169 -6.33 -3.98 11.44
C ALA A 169 -5.89 -5.12 10.50
N HIS A 170 -5.50 -6.26 11.05
CA HIS A 170 -5.15 -7.44 10.28
C HIS A 170 -6.36 -8.01 9.53
N TYR A 171 -7.52 -8.10 10.20
CA TYR A 171 -8.76 -8.51 9.55
C TYR A 171 -9.22 -7.51 8.49
N LEU A 172 -9.17 -6.22 8.78
CA LEU A 172 -9.51 -5.17 7.82
C LEU A 172 -8.63 -5.23 6.57
N GLN A 173 -7.33 -5.50 6.73
CA GLN A 173 -6.42 -5.69 5.60
C GLN A 173 -6.82 -6.88 4.71
N PHE A 174 -7.25 -8.00 5.30
CA PHE A 174 -7.72 -9.15 4.51
C PHE A 174 -9.04 -8.88 3.83
N LEU A 175 -9.97 -8.17 4.48
CA LEU A 175 -11.22 -7.74 3.85
C LEU A 175 -10.94 -6.80 2.68
N HIS A 176 -10.04 -5.83 2.84
CA HIS A 176 -9.59 -4.95 1.76
C HIS A 176 -9.06 -5.76 0.57
N LEU A 177 -8.16 -6.72 0.82
CA LEU A 177 -7.62 -7.59 -0.22
C LEU A 177 -8.72 -8.42 -0.90
N ALA A 178 -9.64 -9.01 -0.12
CA ALA A 178 -10.73 -9.81 -0.66
C ALA A 178 -11.66 -8.97 -1.55
N THR A 179 -11.96 -7.74 -1.14
CA THR A 179 -12.77 -6.79 -1.93
C THR A 179 -12.06 -6.40 -3.23
N LEU A 180 -10.76 -6.13 -3.20
CA LEU A 180 -9.97 -5.88 -4.41
C LEU A 180 -10.00 -7.07 -5.37
N LEU A 181 -9.77 -8.28 -4.86
CA LEU A 181 -9.81 -9.49 -5.68
C LEU A 181 -11.21 -9.70 -6.29
N ARG A 182 -12.27 -9.45 -5.52
CA ARG A 182 -13.65 -9.53 -6.02
C ARG A 182 -13.90 -8.53 -7.15
N TRP A 183 -13.52 -7.27 -6.98
CA TRP A 183 -13.66 -6.23 -7.99
C TRP A 183 -12.85 -6.50 -9.27
N LEU A 184 -11.65 -7.07 -9.15
CA LEU A 184 -10.84 -7.47 -10.29
C LEU A 184 -11.48 -8.62 -11.09
N ASN A 185 -12.14 -9.56 -10.41
CA ASN A 185 -12.70 -10.76 -11.04
C ASN A 185 -14.14 -10.61 -11.54
N ILE A 186 -14.91 -9.64 -11.02
CA ILE A 186 -16.32 -9.45 -11.38
C ILE A 186 -16.45 -8.14 -12.17
N PRO A 187 -16.76 -8.20 -13.49
CA PRO A 187 -16.95 -7.02 -14.31
C PRO A 187 -18.12 -6.15 -13.81
N GLY A 188 -17.99 -4.83 -13.95
CA GLY A 188 -19.06 -3.87 -13.66
C GLY A 188 -19.25 -3.49 -12.19
N LEU A 189 -18.44 -4.04 -11.27
CA LEU A 189 -18.45 -3.58 -9.88
C LEU A 189 -17.79 -2.21 -9.73
N ASP A 190 -18.43 -1.33 -8.96
CA ASP A 190 -17.84 -0.10 -8.45
C ASP A 190 -17.04 -0.41 -7.18
N LEU A 191 -15.72 -0.20 -7.23
CA LEU A 191 -14.83 -0.50 -6.12
C LEU A 191 -15.11 0.37 -4.89
N SER A 192 -15.48 1.64 -5.07
CA SER A 192 -15.80 2.51 -3.94
C SER A 192 -17.01 1.97 -3.18
N ALA A 193 -18.07 1.62 -3.92
CA ALA A 193 -19.28 1.06 -3.33
C ALA A 193 -19.08 -0.34 -2.72
N GLU A 194 -18.14 -1.14 -3.21
CA GLU A 194 -17.77 -2.42 -2.58
C GLU A 194 -16.96 -2.20 -1.29
N PHE A 195 -16.07 -1.18 -1.24
CA PHE A 195 -15.38 -0.84 0.00
C PHE A 195 -16.31 -0.27 1.05
N ASP A 196 -17.28 0.58 0.69
CA ASP A 196 -18.28 1.10 1.64
C ASP A 196 -19.05 -0.06 2.29
N ARG A 197 -19.55 -1.02 1.49
CA ARG A 197 -20.23 -2.22 2.00
C ARG A 197 -19.34 -3.10 2.88
N MET A 198 -18.08 -3.26 2.50
CA MET A 198 -17.10 -4.01 3.29
C MET A 198 -16.87 -3.34 4.65
N LEU A 199 -16.76 -2.01 4.66
CA LEU A 199 -16.52 -1.24 5.87
C LEU A 199 -17.76 -1.22 6.79
N GLU A 200 -18.96 -1.08 6.24
CA GLU A 200 -20.22 -1.22 7.00
C GLU A 200 -20.29 -2.59 7.71
N LEU A 201 -19.97 -3.67 6.99
CA LEU A 201 -19.89 -5.01 7.58
C LEU A 201 -18.82 -5.11 8.67
N PHE A 202 -17.66 -4.47 8.49
CA PHE A 202 -16.59 -4.47 9.47
C PHE A 202 -16.96 -3.69 10.75
N LEU A 203 -17.63 -2.55 10.61
CA LEU A 203 -18.01 -1.67 11.73
C LEU A 203 -19.21 -2.19 12.51
N HIS A 204 -20.19 -2.80 11.84
CA HIS A 204 -21.46 -3.21 12.45
C HIS A 204 -21.62 -4.74 12.57
N GLY A 205 -20.88 -5.52 11.79
CA GLY A 205 -21.01 -6.98 11.77
C GLY A 205 -22.35 -7.48 11.20
N LEU A 206 -22.62 -8.77 11.41
CA LEU A 206 -23.90 -9.41 11.05
C LEU A 206 -24.89 -9.48 12.22
N GLY A 207 -24.46 -9.10 13.42
CA GLY A 207 -25.30 -9.13 14.62
C GLY A 207 -26.22 -7.91 14.64
N THR A 208 -27.52 -8.15 14.81
CA THR A 208 -28.43 -7.11 15.27
C THR A 208 -28.39 -7.11 16.79
N GLU A 209 -27.88 -6.05 17.42
CA GLU A 209 -28.17 -5.79 18.83
C GLU A 209 -29.66 -5.52 19.05
#